data_AF-A0A7S2M8G9-F1
#
_entry.id   AF-A0A7S2M8G9-F1
#
_cell.length_a   1.000
_cell.length_b   1.000
_cell.length_c   1.000
_cell.angle_alpha   90.00
_cell.angle_beta   90.00
_cell.angle_gamma   90.00
#
_symmetry.space_group_name_H-M   'P 1'
#
loop_
_entity.id
_entity.type
_entity.pdbx_description
1 polymer ?
#
loop_
_entity_poly.entity_id
_entity_poly.type
_entity_poly.pdbx_seq_one_letter_code
_entity_poly.pdbx_strand_id
1 'polypeptide(L)'
;LCFIEHMYQYSLESFVTFLYKAIDRTEPCEDLAQRSVLLIAMIRMTIFRWVNRGLFESHKLIFCAMLTFKLFQLGRLKGDDTTDEEYSFPYFNYLLRAPLVIGTENPLSDWLPNKCWGLVLKLTELEGFEQLGTNMEKDAPSRFKEWFNELTPE
;
A
#
# COMPACT_ATOMS: atom_id res chain seq x y z
N LEU A 1 -8.94 -1.42 -13.48
CA LEU A 1 -9.65 -2.67 -13.16
C LEU A 1 -10.02 -3.47 -14.41
N CYS A 2 -10.64 -2.86 -15.43
CA CYS A 2 -10.94 -3.58 -16.70
C CYS A 2 -9.71 -4.16 -17.42
N PHE A 3 -8.52 -3.58 -17.24
CA PHE A 3 -7.26 -4.14 -17.73
C PHE A 3 -6.76 -5.36 -16.93
N ILE A 4 -7.27 -5.57 -15.71
CA ILE A 4 -6.96 -6.75 -14.89
C ILE A 4 -7.86 -7.91 -15.32
N GLU A 5 -9.16 -7.63 -15.48
CA GLU A 5 -10.14 -8.62 -15.89
C GLU A 5 -11.28 -7.99 -16.70
N HIS A 6 -11.70 -8.66 -17.77
CA HIS A 6 -12.71 -8.14 -18.71
C HIS A 6 -14.09 -7.98 -18.07
N MET A 7 -14.37 -8.71 -16.98
CA MET A 7 -15.64 -8.63 -16.22
C MET A 7 -15.75 -7.35 -15.37
N TYR A 8 -14.65 -6.63 -15.15
CA TYR A 8 -14.64 -5.42 -14.31
C TYR A 8 -14.98 -4.17 -15.12
N GLN A 9 -16.18 -4.15 -15.67
CA GLN A 9 -16.72 -3.04 -16.44
C GLN A 9 -17.82 -2.32 -15.69
N TYR A 10 -17.67 -1.01 -15.56
CA TYR A 10 -18.62 -0.15 -14.87
C TYR A 10 -18.99 1.00 -15.80
N SER A 11 -20.29 1.21 -16.03
CA SER A 11 -20.76 2.38 -16.76
C SER A 11 -20.74 3.62 -15.87
N LEU A 12 -20.59 4.79 -16.48
CA LEU A 12 -20.73 6.06 -15.78
C LEU A 12 -22.12 6.21 -15.15
N GLU A 13 -23.15 5.73 -15.83
CA GLU A 13 -24.54 5.71 -15.31
C GLU A 13 -24.68 4.89 -14.03
N SER A 14 -24.05 3.71 -13.97
CA SER A 14 -24.03 2.90 -12.75
C SER A 14 -23.31 3.63 -11.63
N PHE A 15 -22.17 4.26 -11.93
CA PHE A 15 -21.44 5.07 -10.95
C PHE A 15 -22.29 6.22 -10.40
N VAL A 16 -22.94 7.00 -11.28
CA VAL A 16 -23.84 8.11 -10.89
C VAL A 16 -24.99 7.60 -10.01
N THR A 17 -25.56 6.44 -10.33
CA THR A 17 -26.60 5.82 -9.52
C THR A 17 -26.13 5.54 -8.08
N PHE A 18 -24.93 4.97 -7.91
CA PHE A 18 -24.39 4.70 -6.58
C PHE A 18 -23.89 5.97 -5.87
N LEU A 19 -23.49 6.99 -6.63
CA LEU A 19 -23.14 8.30 -6.10
C LEU A 19 -24.36 8.96 -5.44
N TYR A 20 -25.50 9.04 -6.14
CA TYR A 20 -26.73 9.58 -5.55
C TYR A 20 -27.22 8.77 -4.35
N LYS A 21 -27.17 7.43 -4.44
CA LYS A 21 -27.46 6.56 -3.28
C LYS A 21 -26.58 6.87 -2.07
N ALA A 22 -25.32 7.24 -2.28
CA ALA A 22 -24.44 7.62 -1.18
C ALA A 22 -24.84 8.98 -0.58
N ILE A 23 -25.16 9.96 -1.42
CA ILE A 23 -25.64 11.29 -1.00
C ILE A 23 -26.92 11.17 -0.16
N ASP A 24 -27.89 10.38 -0.62
CA ASP A 24 -29.17 10.17 0.09
C ASP A 24 -28.99 9.48 1.44
N ARG A 25 -27.94 8.65 1.58
CA ARG A 25 -27.60 7.95 2.83
C ARG A 25 -26.74 8.79 3.77
N THR A 26 -26.15 9.88 3.31
CA THR A 26 -25.36 10.75 4.16
C THR A 26 -26.29 11.51 5.10
N GLU A 27 -25.98 11.45 6.39
CA GLU A 27 -26.76 12.16 7.41
C GLU A 27 -26.84 13.67 7.09
N PRO A 28 -28.03 14.28 7.23
CA PRO A 28 -28.16 15.72 7.14
C PRO A 28 -27.29 16.41 8.20
N CYS A 29 -26.54 17.40 7.77
CA CYS A 29 -25.73 18.24 8.64
C CYS A 29 -25.90 19.69 8.20
N GLU A 30 -26.06 20.60 9.16
CA GLU A 30 -26.22 22.05 8.92
C GLU A 30 -24.89 22.72 8.60
N ASP A 31 -23.80 22.26 9.22
CA ASP A 31 -22.46 22.75 8.93
C ASP A 31 -21.97 22.19 7.58
N LEU A 32 -21.71 23.09 6.63
CA LEU A 32 -21.34 22.72 5.28
C LEU A 32 -19.97 22.02 5.22
N ALA A 33 -19.01 22.43 6.05
CA ALA A 33 -17.68 21.87 6.06
C ALA A 33 -17.70 20.43 6.59
N GLN A 34 -18.41 20.19 7.69
CA GLN A 34 -18.65 18.88 8.27
C GLN A 34 -19.45 17.99 7.31
N ARG A 35 -20.51 18.52 6.69
CA ARG A 35 -21.29 17.78 5.69
C ARG A 35 -20.43 17.31 4.51
N SER A 36 -19.51 18.15 4.04
CA SER A 36 -18.58 17.80 2.95
C SER A 36 -17.71 16.59 3.32
N VAL A 37 -17.15 16.56 4.53
CA VAL A 37 -16.36 15.42 5.03
C VAL A 37 -17.20 14.15 5.11
N LEU A 38 -18.42 14.23 5.63
CA LEU A 38 -19.35 13.10 5.73
C LEU A 38 -19.73 12.56 4.35
N LEU A 39 -20.02 13.44 3.38
CA LEU A 39 -20.31 13.06 2.00
C LEU A 39 -19.13 12.32 1.37
N ILE A 40 -17.91 12.85 1.49
CA ILE A 40 -16.70 12.20 0.95
C ILE A 40 -16.53 10.79 1.53
N ALA A 41 -16.69 10.63 2.84
CA ALA A 41 -16.57 9.34 3.50
C ALA A 41 -17.65 8.35 3.03
N MET A 42 -18.91 8.78 2.96
CA MET A 42 -20.04 7.95 2.54
C MET A 42 -19.98 7.55 1.08
N ILE A 43 -19.61 8.49 0.18
CA ILE A 43 -19.39 8.21 -1.24
C ILE A 43 -18.27 7.19 -1.40
N ARG A 44 -17.11 7.44 -0.78
CA ARG A 44 -15.95 6.52 -0.84
C ARG A 44 -16.34 5.12 -0.42
N MET A 45 -16.99 4.97 0.73
CA MET A 45 -17.35 3.65 1.26
C MET A 45 -18.45 2.97 0.45
N THR A 46 -19.42 3.72 -0.06
CA THR A 46 -20.50 3.18 -0.91
C THR A 46 -19.96 2.64 -2.22
N ILE A 47 -19.13 3.43 -2.91
CA ILE A 47 -18.50 3.02 -4.18
C ILE A 47 -17.52 1.87 -3.94
N PHE A 48 -16.68 1.96 -2.89
CA PHE A 48 -15.75 0.89 -2.54
C PHE A 48 -16.48 -0.45 -2.33
N ARG A 49 -17.55 -0.47 -1.51
CA ARG A 49 -18.32 -1.69 -1.25
C ARG A 49 -19.01 -2.21 -2.51
N TRP A 50 -19.57 -1.32 -3.33
CA TRP A 50 -20.21 -1.70 -4.58
C TRP A 50 -19.23 -2.40 -5.53
N VAL A 51 -18.08 -1.77 -5.78
CA VAL A 51 -17.02 -2.35 -6.61
C VAL A 51 -16.52 -3.67 -6.00
N ASN A 52 -16.18 -3.67 -4.71
CA ASN A 52 -15.60 -4.84 -4.04
C ASN A 52 -16.53 -6.06 -4.03
N ARG A 53 -17.86 -5.86 -4.04
CA ARG A 53 -18.85 -6.93 -4.17
C ARG A 53 -18.82 -7.61 -5.54
N GLY A 54 -18.42 -6.89 -6.59
CA GLY A 54 -18.31 -7.40 -7.96
C GLY A 54 -16.94 -7.98 -8.31
N LEU A 55 -15.95 -7.94 -7.41
CA LEU A 55 -14.60 -8.46 -7.66
C LEU A 55 -14.47 -9.92 -7.22
N PHE A 56 -13.67 -10.68 -7.97
CA PHE A 56 -13.13 -11.95 -7.49
C PHE A 56 -12.25 -11.74 -6.26
N GLU A 57 -12.28 -12.68 -5.33
CA GLU A 57 -11.53 -12.62 -4.06
C GLU A 57 -10.04 -12.36 -4.28
N SER A 58 -9.44 -13.03 -5.27
CA SER A 58 -8.03 -12.87 -5.65
C SER A 58 -7.64 -11.45 -6.05
N HIS A 59 -8.60 -10.63 -6.49
CA HIS A 59 -8.35 -9.27 -6.99
C HIS A 59 -8.73 -8.17 -5.99
N LYS A 60 -9.35 -8.52 -4.85
CA LYS A 60 -9.78 -7.54 -3.85
C LYS A 60 -8.60 -6.82 -3.23
N LEU A 61 -7.55 -7.55 -2.85
CA LEU A 61 -6.35 -6.95 -2.25
C LEU A 61 -5.65 -6.00 -3.24
N ILE A 62 -5.60 -6.36 -4.53
CA ILE A 62 -5.06 -5.50 -5.58
C ILE A 62 -5.84 -4.19 -5.67
N PHE A 63 -7.17 -4.26 -5.69
CA PHE A 63 -8.02 -3.07 -5.72
C PHE A 63 -7.83 -2.21 -4.46
N CYS A 64 -7.81 -2.83 -3.27
CA CYS A 64 -7.55 -2.13 -2.02
C CYS A 64 -6.19 -1.41 -2.04
N ALA A 65 -5.11 -2.10 -2.42
CA ALA A 65 -3.78 -1.52 -2.51
C ALA A 65 -3.75 -0.34 -3.49
N MET A 66 -4.31 -0.49 -4.70
CA MET A 66 -4.38 0.59 -5.69
C MET A 66 -5.11 1.83 -5.14
N LEU A 67 -6.24 1.64 -4.46
CA LEU A 67 -6.99 2.75 -3.86
C LEU A 67 -6.21 3.41 -2.72
N THR A 68 -5.62 2.62 -1.83
CA THR A 68 -4.81 3.10 -0.71
C THR A 68 -3.63 3.93 -1.21
N PHE A 69 -2.80 3.41 -2.13
CA PHE A 69 -1.68 4.17 -2.67
C PHE A 69 -2.14 5.41 -3.43
N LYS A 70 -3.29 5.38 -4.12
CA LYS A 70 -3.82 6.56 -4.79
C LYS A 70 -4.25 7.64 -3.82
N LEU A 71 -4.91 7.28 -2.72
CA LEU A 71 -5.31 8.22 -1.68
C LEU A 71 -4.10 8.76 -0.92
N PHE A 72 -3.09 7.93 -0.67
CA PHE A 72 -1.83 8.34 -0.05
C PHE A 72 -1.07 9.34 -0.93
N GLN A 73 -0.96 9.07 -2.24
CA GLN A 73 -0.39 10.00 -3.22
C GLN A 73 -1.11 11.36 -3.25
N LEU A 74 -2.42 11.38 -2.99
CA LEU A 74 -3.23 12.60 -2.97
C LEU A 74 -3.23 13.32 -1.61
N GLY A 75 -2.46 12.84 -0.62
CA GLY A 75 -2.45 13.38 0.74
C GLY A 75 -3.79 13.23 1.47
N ARG A 76 -4.62 12.26 1.04
CA ARG A 76 -5.94 11.97 1.63
C ARG A 76 -5.90 10.84 2.65
N LEU A 77 -4.78 10.12 2.68
CA LEU A 77 -4.36 9.27 3.77
C LEU A 77 -3.07 9.86 4.31
N LYS A 78 -2.94 9.85 5.64
CA LYS A 78 -1.66 10.01 6.31
C LYS A 78 -1.20 8.63 6.76
N GLY A 79 0.08 8.49 7.10
CA GLY A 79 0.58 7.31 7.81
C GLY A 79 -0.04 7.20 9.20
N ASP A 80 0.69 6.62 10.15
CA ASP A 80 0.28 6.66 11.55
C ASP A 80 0.23 8.12 12.06
N ASP A 81 -0.64 8.42 13.03
CA ASP A 81 -0.75 9.73 13.68
C ASP A 81 0.56 10.17 14.35
N THR A 82 1.54 9.26 14.47
CA THR A 82 2.88 9.46 15.03
C THR A 82 3.97 9.75 14.00
N THR A 83 3.69 9.55 12.70
CA THR A 83 4.67 9.68 11.62
C THR A 83 4.16 10.59 10.52
N ASP A 84 4.84 11.73 10.29
CA ASP A 84 4.61 12.63 9.14
C ASP A 84 5.16 12.04 7.83
N GLU A 85 4.97 10.73 7.61
CA GLU A 85 5.40 10.05 6.39
C GLU A 85 4.48 10.42 5.23
N GLU A 86 5.07 11.05 4.22
CA GLU A 86 4.40 11.40 2.97
C GLU A 86 4.64 10.34 1.89
N TYR A 87 3.81 10.37 0.85
CA TYR A 87 3.97 9.48 -0.29
C TYR A 87 5.34 9.69 -0.97
N SER A 88 6.15 8.63 -1.00
CA SER A 88 7.44 8.59 -1.68
C SER A 88 7.36 7.71 -2.94
N PHE A 89 7.56 8.34 -4.10
CA PHE A 89 7.62 7.60 -5.38
C PHE A 89 8.77 6.58 -5.42
N PRO A 90 9.99 6.88 -4.92
CA PRO A 90 11.05 5.88 -4.80
C PRO A 90 10.65 4.63 -4.01
N TYR A 91 10.05 4.78 -2.82
CA TYR A 91 9.56 3.65 -2.03
C TYR A 91 8.49 2.85 -2.77
N PHE A 92 7.50 3.54 -3.34
CA PHE A 92 6.44 2.87 -4.10
C PHE A 92 7.00 2.09 -5.30
N ASN A 93 7.95 2.66 -6.03
CA ASN A 93 8.58 2.00 -7.18
C ASN A 93 9.44 0.80 -6.75
N TYR A 94 10.09 0.86 -5.59
CA TYR A 94 10.79 -0.28 -5.00
C TYR A 94 9.82 -1.44 -4.71
N LEU A 95 8.69 -1.17 -4.04
CA LEU A 95 7.65 -2.16 -3.75
C LEU A 95 7.09 -2.82 -5.03
N LEU A 96 6.90 -2.04 -6.09
CA LEU A 96 6.35 -2.56 -7.35
C LEU A 96 7.34 -3.39 -8.16
N ARG A 97 8.62 -2.99 -8.20
CA ARG A 97 9.61 -3.58 -9.13
C ARG A 97 10.53 -4.59 -8.47
N ALA A 98 10.66 -4.56 -7.15
CA ALA A 98 11.62 -5.34 -6.38
C ALA A 98 13.02 -5.35 -7.05
N PRO A 99 13.62 -4.17 -7.32
CA PRO A 99 14.92 -4.10 -7.96
C PRO A 99 15.98 -4.68 -7.02
N LEU A 100 16.99 -5.37 -7.55
CA LEU A 100 18.04 -6.01 -6.75
C LEU A 100 19.43 -5.81 -7.35
N VAL A 101 20.43 -5.76 -6.47
CA VAL A 101 21.85 -5.75 -6.84
C VAL A 101 22.32 -7.19 -7.10
N ILE A 102 23.07 -7.40 -8.18
CA ILE A 102 23.60 -8.72 -8.59
C ILE A 102 25.12 -8.70 -8.55
N GLY A 103 25.73 -9.82 -8.15
CA GLY A 103 27.18 -10.02 -8.24
C GLY A 103 27.98 -9.53 -7.03
N THR A 104 27.29 -9.03 -6.00
CA THR A 104 27.90 -8.67 -4.71
C THR A 104 27.99 -9.90 -3.80
N GLU A 105 29.08 -10.01 -3.05
CA GLU A 105 29.24 -11.02 -2.01
C GLU A 105 28.19 -10.83 -0.90
N ASN A 106 27.65 -11.95 -0.41
CA ASN A 106 26.67 -11.95 0.65
C ASN A 106 27.32 -12.40 1.97
N PRO A 107 27.58 -11.46 2.90
CA PRO A 107 28.19 -11.77 4.19
C PRO A 107 27.26 -12.57 5.11
N LEU A 108 25.96 -12.63 4.79
CA LEU A 108 24.90 -13.29 5.56
C LEU A 108 24.40 -14.59 4.88
N SER A 109 25.23 -15.17 4.02
CA SER A 109 24.86 -16.33 3.20
C SER A 109 24.51 -17.61 3.97
N ASP A 110 24.82 -17.66 5.28
CA ASP A 110 24.45 -18.78 6.16
C ASP A 110 22.95 -18.85 6.48
N TRP A 111 22.22 -17.73 6.37
CA TRP A 111 20.77 -17.69 6.63
C TRP A 111 19.96 -16.84 5.65
N LEU A 112 20.57 -15.85 4.99
CA LEU A 112 19.90 -14.97 4.04
C LEU A 112 20.23 -15.35 2.60
N PRO A 113 19.25 -15.68 1.74
CA PRO A 113 19.52 -15.97 0.33
C PRO A 113 20.12 -14.76 -0.41
N ASN A 114 21.02 -15.01 -1.36
CA ASN A 114 21.68 -13.96 -2.15
C ASN A 114 20.70 -13.00 -2.84
N LYS A 115 19.53 -13.50 -3.26
CA LYS A 115 18.46 -12.67 -3.85
C LYS A 115 17.91 -11.66 -2.83
N CYS A 116 17.68 -12.08 -1.59
CA CYS A 116 17.20 -11.22 -0.51
C CYS A 116 18.27 -10.20 -0.12
N TRP A 117 19.53 -10.60 -0.07
CA TRP A 117 20.63 -9.66 0.15
C TRP A 117 20.71 -8.59 -0.95
N GLY A 118 20.59 -8.99 -2.22
CA GLY A 118 20.53 -8.04 -3.33
C GLY A 118 19.37 -7.05 -3.24
N LEU A 119 18.23 -7.45 -2.69
CA LEU A 119 17.10 -6.56 -2.39
C LEU A 119 17.44 -5.59 -1.26
N VAL A 120 18.01 -6.07 -0.15
CA VAL A 120 18.47 -5.23 0.97
C VAL A 120 19.45 -4.17 0.50
N LEU A 121 20.46 -4.55 -0.30
CA LEU A 121 21.42 -3.60 -0.87
C LEU A 121 20.77 -2.57 -1.78
N LYS A 122 19.68 -2.93 -2.47
CA LYS A 122 18.96 -1.96 -3.28
C LYS A 122 18.08 -1.03 -2.44
N LEU A 123 17.55 -1.54 -1.33
CA LEU A 123 16.78 -0.77 -0.36
C LEU A 123 17.65 0.28 0.35
N THR A 124 18.93 0.01 0.61
CA THR A 124 19.86 0.97 1.25
C THR A 124 20.12 2.22 0.41
N GLU A 125 19.75 2.25 -0.87
CA GLU A 125 19.81 3.46 -1.70
C GLU A 125 18.63 4.42 -1.44
N LEU A 126 17.61 3.99 -0.72
CA LEU A 126 16.45 4.82 -0.37
C LEU A 126 16.69 5.53 0.96
N GLU A 127 16.19 6.77 1.05
CA GLU A 127 16.31 7.60 2.24
C GLU A 127 15.82 6.84 3.49
N GLY A 128 16.54 6.93 4.60
CA GLY A 128 16.19 6.28 5.86
C GLY A 128 16.56 4.80 5.97
N PHE A 129 17.01 4.15 4.89
CA PHE A 129 17.43 2.75 4.89
C PHE A 129 18.94 2.56 4.68
N GLU A 130 19.73 3.63 4.65
CA GLU A 130 21.15 3.61 4.27
C GLU A 130 21.99 2.67 5.15
N GLN A 131 21.62 2.57 6.42
CA GLN A 131 22.33 1.73 7.40
C GLN A 131 21.82 0.30 7.48
N LEU A 132 20.73 -0.06 6.79
CA LEU A 132 20.07 -1.36 6.94
C LEU A 132 21.03 -2.52 6.66
N GLY A 133 21.81 -2.45 5.58
CA GLY A 133 22.80 -3.48 5.23
C GLY A 133 23.83 -3.68 6.34
N THR A 134 24.41 -2.57 6.84
CA THR A 134 25.37 -2.58 7.96
C THR A 134 24.74 -3.13 9.24
N ASN A 135 23.50 -2.75 9.54
CA ASN A 135 22.83 -3.18 10.76
C ASN A 135 22.53 -4.69 10.74
N MET A 136 22.16 -5.24 9.58
CA MET A 136 21.94 -6.67 9.41
C MET A 136 23.25 -7.48 9.49
N GLU A 137 24.36 -6.92 9.01
CA GLU A 137 25.66 -7.59 9.02
C GLU A 137 26.36 -7.53 10.38
N LYS A 138 26.39 -6.34 11.01
CA LYS A 138 27.30 -6.04 12.12
C LYS A 138 26.60 -5.66 13.42
N ASP A 139 25.61 -4.76 13.35
CA ASP A 139 25.11 -4.12 14.57
C ASP A 139 24.05 -4.95 15.30
N ALA A 140 23.23 -5.71 14.58
CA ALA A 140 22.18 -6.55 15.16
C ALA A 140 21.92 -7.88 14.41
N PRO A 141 22.96 -8.65 14.04
CA PRO A 141 22.81 -9.83 13.19
C PRO A 141 21.91 -10.92 13.80
N SER A 142 21.95 -11.12 15.12
CA SER A 142 21.09 -12.11 15.79
C SER A 142 19.61 -11.75 15.70
N ARG A 143 19.26 -10.47 15.89
CA ARG A 143 17.87 -10.00 15.86
C ARG A 143 17.22 -10.21 14.50
N PHE A 144 17.92 -9.84 13.41
CA PHE A 144 17.39 -10.03 12.07
C PHE A 144 17.30 -11.51 11.69
N LYS A 145 18.27 -12.33 12.12
CA LYS A 145 18.25 -13.77 11.91
C LYS A 145 17.10 -14.44 12.67
N GLU A 146 16.85 -14.05 13.92
CA GLU A 146 15.71 -14.52 14.71
C GLU A 146 14.40 -14.17 14.01
N TRP A 147 14.20 -12.89 13.65
CA TRP A 147 13.01 -12.43 12.94
C TRP A 147 12.79 -13.15 11.60
N PHE A 148 13.84 -13.38 10.82
CA PHE A 148 13.75 -14.14 9.56
C PHE A 148 13.28 -15.60 9.76
N ASN A 149 13.56 -16.20 10.93
CA ASN A 149 13.17 -17.56 11.24
C ASN A 149 11.82 -17.67 11.96
N GLU A 150 11.17 -16.55 12.27
CA GLU A 150 9.84 -16.57 12.85
C GLU A 150 8.80 -17.09 11.84
N LEU A 151 7.85 -17.89 12.34
CA LEU A 151 6.79 -18.47 11.50
C LEU A 151 5.80 -17.39 11.01
N THR A 152 5.63 -16.33 11.80
CA THR A 152 4.72 -15.21 11.58
C THR A 152 5.39 -13.92 12.10
N PRO A 153 6.28 -13.32 11.30
CA PRO A 153 7.05 -12.14 11.71
C PRO A 153 6.23 -10.82 11.77
N GLU A 154 4.95 -10.86 11.38
CA GLU A 154 3.98 -9.76 11.41
C GLU A 154 2.88 -10.01 12.46
#